data_AF-A0A7K2Q618-F1
#
_entry.id   AF-A0A7K2Q618-F1
#
_cell.length_a   1.000
_cell.length_b   1.000
_cell.length_c   1.000
_cell.angle_alpha   90.00
_cell.angle_beta   90.00
_cell.angle_gamma   90.00
#
_symmetry.space_group_name_H-M   'P 1'
#
loop_
_entity.id
_entity.type
_entity.pdbx_description
1 polymer ?
#
loop_
_entity_poly.entity_id
_entity_poly.type
_entity_poly.pdbx_seq_one_letter_code
_entity_poly.pdbx_strand_id
1 'polypeptide(L)'
;MKWRDSPRVPKPREALDPYRFPGIRDLEDTGGVPDARRREPSPIPEPQERPRDRTDAAHHRRLELHAALTAAGIPPLPGDLHAIEAVSALDEATNAAVRRWVAGGR
;
A
#
# COMPACT_ATOMS: atom_id res chain seq x y z
N MET A 1 -44.35 19.54 1.98
CA MET A 1 -42.87 19.69 2.03
C MET A 1 -42.47 21.00 1.38
N LYS A 2 -41.84 21.92 2.12
CA LYS A 2 -41.05 23.03 1.54
C LYS A 2 -39.68 22.99 2.21
N TRP A 3 -38.69 22.51 1.48
CA TRP A 3 -37.29 22.53 1.91
C TRP A 3 -36.84 23.99 1.98
N ARG A 4 -36.36 24.43 3.15
CA ARG A 4 -35.79 25.77 3.31
C ARG A 4 -34.45 25.80 2.59
N ASP A 5 -34.40 26.57 1.53
CA ASP A 5 -33.16 27.04 0.92
C ASP A 5 -32.37 27.78 2.00
N SER A 6 -31.29 27.16 2.47
CA SER A 6 -30.43 27.78 3.48
C SER A 6 -29.55 28.80 2.77
N PRO A 7 -29.50 30.07 3.21
CA PRO A 7 -28.55 31.01 2.65
C PRO A 7 -27.16 30.42 2.84
N ARG A 8 -26.45 30.18 1.72
CA ARG A 8 -25.04 29.81 1.73
C ARG A 8 -24.26 31.04 2.22
N VAL A 9 -24.25 31.23 3.53
CA VAL A 9 -23.34 32.17 4.16
C VAL A 9 -21.94 31.62 3.86
N PRO A 10 -21.09 32.34 3.10
CA PRO A 10 -19.72 31.90 2.88
C PRO A 10 -19.05 31.81 4.25
N LYS A 11 -18.68 30.59 4.66
CA LYS A 11 -17.98 30.38 5.92
C LYS A 11 -16.59 31.03 5.80
N PRO A 12 -16.13 31.77 6.82
CA PRO A 12 -14.77 32.29 6.85
C PRO A 12 -13.78 31.12 6.76
N ARG A 13 -12.68 31.35 6.02
CA ARG A 13 -11.69 30.32 5.67
C ARG A 13 -11.01 29.72 6.91
N GLU A 14 -10.97 30.45 8.03
CA GLU A 14 -10.49 29.97 9.33
C GLU A 14 -11.33 28.82 9.92
N ALA A 15 -12.59 28.66 9.50
CA ALA A 15 -13.44 27.55 9.94
C ALA A 15 -13.19 26.25 9.14
N LEU A 16 -12.32 26.29 8.13
CA LEU A 16 -11.96 25.12 7.35
C LEU A 16 -10.71 24.49 7.97
N ASP A 17 -10.92 23.36 8.63
CA ASP A 17 -9.84 22.55 9.17
C ASP A 17 -8.91 22.06 8.03
N PRO A 18 -7.60 22.37 8.07
CA PRO A 18 -6.64 22.01 7.03
C PRO A 18 -6.44 20.50 6.81
N TYR A 19 -6.74 19.68 7.82
CA TYR A 19 -6.67 18.21 7.72
C TYR A 19 -7.99 17.61 7.23
N ARG A 20 -9.11 18.35 7.37
CA ARG A 20 -10.41 17.95 6.82
C ARG A 20 -10.50 18.14 5.30
N PHE A 21 -9.78 19.12 4.76
CA PHE A 21 -9.73 19.41 3.33
C PHE A 21 -8.29 19.60 2.87
N PRO A 22 -7.58 18.55 2.44
CA PRO A 22 -6.17 18.61 2.11
C PRO A 22 -5.80 19.61 0.98
N GLY A 23 -6.77 20.09 0.20
CA GLY A 23 -6.57 20.98 -0.95
C GLY A 23 -6.70 22.49 -0.68
N ILE A 24 -6.93 22.94 0.55
CA ILE A 24 -7.10 24.38 0.84
C ILE A 24 -5.80 25.10 1.25
N ARG A 25 -4.68 24.38 1.40
CA ARG A 25 -3.39 24.95 1.84
C ARG A 25 -2.73 25.84 0.77
N ASP A 26 -3.02 25.62 -0.51
CA ASP A 26 -2.34 26.27 -1.65
C ASP A 26 -3.08 27.49 -2.25
N LEU A 27 -4.14 28.00 -1.63
CA LEU A 27 -4.92 29.14 -2.17
C LEU A 27 -4.40 30.53 -1.74
N GLU A 28 -3.24 30.64 -1.09
CA GLU A 28 -2.78 31.94 -0.59
C GLU A 28 -1.84 32.65 -1.57
N ASP A 29 -2.38 33.78 -2.08
CA ASP A 29 -1.70 34.98 -2.56
C ASP A 29 -1.07 34.96 -3.97
N THR A 30 -1.92 35.04 -5.00
CA THR A 30 -1.48 35.49 -6.34
C THR A 30 -1.39 37.02 -6.39
N GLY A 31 -0.46 37.56 -5.61
CA GLY A 31 0.02 38.93 -5.65
C GLY A 31 1.46 38.99 -6.17
N GLY A 32 1.71 38.46 -7.37
CA GLY A 32 2.96 38.71 -8.10
C GLY A 32 3.93 37.52 -8.19
N VAL A 33 4.21 37.14 -9.44
CA VAL A 33 5.32 36.32 -9.97
C VAL A 33 5.41 34.86 -9.47
N PRO A 34 5.08 33.85 -10.30
CA PRO A 34 5.47 32.47 -10.02
C PRO A 34 6.96 32.31 -10.33
N ASP A 35 7.82 32.35 -9.31
CA ASP A 35 9.15 31.73 -9.39
C ASP A 35 8.94 30.22 -9.52
N ALA A 36 9.22 29.71 -10.71
CA ALA A 36 9.02 28.33 -11.11
C ALA A 36 10.02 27.38 -10.44
N ARG A 37 10.06 27.35 -9.10
CA ARG A 37 10.63 26.23 -8.34
C ARG A 37 9.50 25.42 -7.71
N ARG A 38 8.63 24.94 -8.61
CA ARG A 38 7.79 23.77 -8.38
C ARG A 38 8.72 22.69 -7.82
N ARG A 39 8.59 22.41 -6.54
CA ARG A 39 9.20 21.21 -5.97
C ARG A 39 8.49 20.07 -6.69
N GLU A 40 9.18 19.50 -7.68
CA GLU A 40 8.68 18.40 -8.48
C GLU A 40 8.03 17.39 -7.53
N PRO A 41 6.76 17.01 -7.74
CA PRO A 41 6.16 15.94 -6.95
C PRO A 41 7.08 14.73 -7.14
N SER A 42 7.65 14.22 -6.04
CA SER A 42 8.43 12.99 -6.07
C SER A 42 7.64 11.99 -6.92
N PRO A 43 8.22 11.43 -8.00
CA PRO A 43 7.47 10.56 -8.87
C PRO A 43 6.91 9.45 -7.99
N ILE A 44 5.59 9.38 -7.89
CA ILE A 44 4.91 8.20 -7.39
C ILE A 44 5.51 7.09 -8.23
N PRO A 45 6.25 6.13 -7.64
CA PRO A 45 6.85 5.08 -8.45
C PRO A 45 5.69 4.48 -9.23
N GLU A 46 5.71 4.68 -10.56
CA GLU A 46 4.75 4.07 -11.43
C GLU A 46 4.72 2.60 -11.02
N PRO A 47 3.54 1.97 -10.91
CA PRO A 47 3.46 0.55 -10.66
C PRO A 47 4.08 -0.08 -11.90
N GLN A 48 5.41 -0.24 -11.84
CA GLN A 48 6.23 -0.79 -12.87
C GLN A 48 5.47 -2.05 -13.26
N GLU A 49 5.19 -2.21 -14.54
CA GLU A 49 4.67 -3.44 -15.09
C GLU A 49 5.73 -4.52 -14.82
N ARG A 50 5.79 -4.94 -13.56
CA ARG A 50 6.62 -6.02 -13.07
C ARG A 50 6.19 -7.19 -13.93
N PRO A 51 7.11 -7.94 -14.54
CA PRO A 51 6.78 -9.10 -15.35
C PRO A 51 5.79 -9.97 -14.58
N ARG A 52 4.51 -9.88 -14.93
CA ARG A 52 3.40 -10.31 -14.06
C ARG A 52 3.35 -11.83 -13.92
N ASP A 53 4.05 -12.57 -14.77
CA ASP A 53 3.90 -14.02 -14.81
C ASP A 53 4.78 -14.80 -13.82
N ARG A 54 6.03 -14.37 -13.58
CA ARG A 54 6.95 -15.13 -12.72
C ARG A 54 7.13 -14.52 -11.34
N THR A 55 7.20 -13.20 -11.27
CA THR A 55 7.37 -12.50 -9.98
C THR A 55 6.10 -12.58 -9.15
N ASP A 56 4.92 -12.57 -9.79
CA ASP A 56 3.64 -12.71 -9.09
C ASP A 56 3.47 -14.13 -8.52
N ALA A 57 3.83 -15.17 -9.29
CA ALA A 57 3.78 -16.56 -8.81
C ALA A 57 4.70 -16.80 -7.60
N ALA A 58 5.96 -16.33 -7.66
CA ALA A 58 6.88 -16.43 -6.52
C ALA A 58 6.40 -15.60 -5.31
N HIS A 59 5.85 -14.42 -5.56
CA HIS A 59 5.29 -13.58 -4.50
C HIS A 59 4.07 -14.22 -3.83
N HIS A 60 3.20 -14.85 -4.62
CA HIS A 60 2.04 -15.59 -4.13
C HIS A 60 2.48 -16.80 -3.29
N ARG A 61 3.45 -17.59 -3.77
CA ARG A 61 4.05 -18.70 -3.00
C ARG A 61 4.63 -18.23 -1.66
N ARG A 62 5.30 -17.08 -1.66
CA ARG A 62 5.85 -16.46 -0.44
C ARG A 62 4.75 -16.17 0.58
N LEU A 63 3.64 -15.57 0.14
CA LEU A 63 2.49 -15.26 1.00
C LEU A 63 1.84 -16.53 1.57
N GLU A 64 1.62 -17.52 0.71
CA GLU A 64 1.02 -18.81 1.08
C GLU A 64 1.89 -19.58 2.09
N LEU A 65 3.20 -19.56 1.93
CA LEU A 65 4.16 -20.14 2.89
C LEU A 65 4.10 -19.41 4.23
N HIS A 66 4.07 -18.07 4.21
CA HIS A 66 3.97 -17.24 5.41
C HIS A 66 2.69 -17.53 6.21
N ALA A 67 1.57 -17.69 5.49
CA ALA A 67 0.28 -18.05 6.07
C ALA A 67 0.32 -19.45 6.70
N ALA A 68 0.92 -20.44 6.01
CA ALA A 68 1.05 -21.79 6.53
C ALA A 68 1.91 -21.86 7.80
N LEU A 69 3.04 -21.14 7.84
CA LEU A 69 3.91 -21.05 9.01
C LEU A 69 3.16 -20.41 10.20
N THR A 70 2.44 -19.32 9.95
CA THR A 70 1.63 -18.64 10.98
C THR A 70 0.52 -19.54 11.52
N ALA A 71 -0.18 -20.27 10.64
CA ALA A 71 -1.22 -21.24 11.01
C ALA A 71 -0.67 -22.47 11.76
N ALA A 72 0.61 -22.79 11.57
CA ALA A 72 1.32 -23.80 12.35
C ALA A 72 1.84 -23.27 13.70
N GLY A 73 1.70 -21.95 13.97
CA GLY A 73 2.19 -21.32 15.20
C GLY A 73 3.68 -20.98 15.17
N ILE A 74 4.30 -20.95 13.98
CA ILE A 74 5.71 -20.61 13.78
C ILE A 74 5.75 -19.20 13.14
N PRO A 75 5.75 -18.12 13.93
CA PRO A 75 5.87 -16.78 13.37
C PRO A 75 7.28 -16.61 12.78
N PRO A 76 7.41 -16.30 11.48
CA PRO A 76 8.72 -16.14 10.87
C PRO A 76 9.42 -14.89 11.43
N LEU A 77 10.68 -15.07 11.84
CA LEU A 77 11.52 -14.01 12.36
C LEU A 77 12.18 -13.23 11.21
N PRO A 78 12.71 -12.03 11.45
CA PRO A 78 13.44 -11.27 10.43
C PRO A 78 14.63 -12.04 9.84
N GLY A 79 15.23 -12.96 10.61
CA GLY A 79 16.31 -13.84 10.14
C GLY A 79 15.86 -14.92 9.15
N ASP A 80 14.56 -15.24 9.12
CA ASP A 80 14.01 -16.32 8.29
C ASP A 80 13.58 -15.81 6.90
N LEU A 81 13.61 -14.49 6.67
CA LEU A 81 13.19 -13.87 5.41
C LEU A 81 13.97 -14.42 4.22
N HIS A 82 15.29 -14.61 4.36
CA HIS A 82 16.11 -15.17 3.30
C HIS A 82 15.72 -16.62 2.96
N ALA A 83 15.42 -17.43 3.98
CA ALA A 83 14.97 -18.80 3.79
C ALA A 83 13.60 -18.84 3.11
N ILE A 84 12.67 -17.97 3.52
CA ILE A 84 11.33 -17.85 2.93
C ILE A 84 11.42 -17.41 1.47
N GLU A 85 12.29 -16.46 1.14
CA GLU A 85 12.53 -16.03 -0.24
C GLU A 85 13.10 -17.17 -1.09
N ALA A 86 14.11 -17.87 -0.59
CA ALA A 86 14.71 -19.01 -1.29
C ALA A 86 13.69 -20.13 -1.55
N VAL A 87 12.86 -20.47 -0.56
CA VAL A 87 11.80 -21.49 -0.72
C VAL A 87 10.72 -21.01 -1.69
N SER A 88 10.32 -19.74 -1.62
CA SER A 88 9.29 -19.19 -2.51
C SER A 88 9.73 -19.11 -3.99
N ALA A 89 11.03 -19.06 -4.25
CA ALA A 89 11.60 -19.09 -5.59
C ALA A 89 11.57 -20.48 -6.24
N LEU A 90 11.38 -21.55 -5.43
CA LEU A 90 11.21 -22.91 -5.93
C LEU A 90 9.89 -23.07 -6.69
N ASP A 91 9.75 -24.19 -7.41
CA ASP A 91 8.54 -24.52 -8.14
C ASP A 91 7.31 -24.70 -7.22
N GLU A 92 6.13 -24.70 -7.83
CA GLU A 92 4.85 -24.82 -7.11
C GLU A 92 4.72 -26.15 -6.37
N ALA A 93 5.17 -27.25 -6.98
CA ALA A 93 5.01 -28.59 -6.40
C ALA A 93 5.86 -28.72 -5.13
N THR A 94 7.09 -28.20 -5.16
CA THR A 94 7.98 -28.16 -4.01
C THR A 94 7.39 -27.27 -2.89
N ASN A 95 6.88 -26.08 -3.22
CA ASN A 95 6.24 -25.21 -2.22
C ASN A 95 5.00 -25.88 -1.59
N ALA A 96 4.16 -26.53 -2.40
CA ALA A 96 2.98 -27.24 -1.91
C ALA A 96 3.34 -28.40 -0.96
N ALA A 97 4.42 -29.14 -1.24
CA ALA A 97 4.91 -30.20 -0.37
C ALA A 97 5.40 -29.64 0.99
N VAL A 98 6.19 -28.56 0.97
CA VAL A 98 6.67 -27.90 2.20
C VAL A 98 5.49 -27.42 3.05
N ARG A 99 4.50 -26.76 2.42
CA ARG A 99 3.28 -26.32 3.12
C ARG A 99 2.52 -27.49 3.74
N ARG A 100 2.43 -28.62 3.04
CA ARG A 100 1.80 -29.84 3.56
C ARG A 100 2.55 -30.40 4.77
N TRP A 101 3.88 -30.40 4.76
CA TRP A 101 4.67 -30.84 5.92
C TRP A 101 4.47 -29.94 7.13
N VAL A 102 4.51 -28.63 6.92
CA VAL A 102 4.26 -27.63 7.97
C VAL A 102 2.84 -27.77 8.54
N ALA A 103 1.85 -28.01 7.69
CA ALA A 103 0.45 -28.17 8.12
C ALA A 103 0.15 -29.55 8.76
N GLY A 104 0.87 -30.59 8.38
CA GLY A 104 0.66 -31.99 8.79
C GLY A 104 1.57 -32.48 9.92
N GLY A 105 2.48 -31.66 10.44
CA GLY A 105 3.39 -32.02 11.53
C GLY A 105 2.78 -31.97 12.94
N ARG A 106 1.48 -32.19 13.09
CA ARG A 106 0.79 -32.21 14.39
C ARG A 106 0.20 -33.59 14.69
#